data_AF-A0A420DUD1-F1
#
_entry.id   AF-A0A420DUD1-F1
#
_cell.length_a   1.000
_cell.length_b   1.000
_cell.length_c   1.000
_cell.angle_alpha   90.00
_cell.angle_beta   90.00
_cell.angle_gamma   90.00
#
_symmetry.space_group_name_H-M   'P 1'
#
loop_
_entity.id
_entity.type
_entity.pdbx_description
1 polymer ?
#
loop_
_entity_poly.entity_id
_entity_poly.type
_entity_poly.pdbx_seq_one_letter_code
_entity_poly.pdbx_strand_id
1 'polypeptide(L)'
;MSYQTTFPDLFDTAPLAVQAELPLPTPVPATQKQIDYALSLAEKTKSKLPVGIIQDRARLSKWIDAHKPAPSAFNDYPSSKQVGFAERIARLKRTQVPPECFKDRGLMSRWIDGNKPR
;
A
#
# COMPACT_ATOMS: atom_id res chain seq x y z
N MET A 1 -58.84 -14.24 50.01
CA MET A 1 -57.53 -13.97 49.39
C MET A 1 -57.67 -14.04 47.89
N SER A 2 -57.82 -12.90 47.21
CA SER A 2 -57.44 -12.73 45.80
C SER A 2 -57.73 -11.28 45.40
N TYR A 3 -56.67 -10.48 45.36
CA TYR A 3 -56.74 -9.09 44.92
C TYR A 3 -56.93 -9.04 43.40
N GLN A 4 -57.81 -8.15 42.98
CA GLN A 4 -58.00 -7.76 41.59
C GLN A 4 -56.85 -6.82 41.19
N THR A 5 -56.05 -7.23 40.20
CA THR A 5 -55.11 -6.33 39.52
C THR A 5 -55.33 -6.43 38.02
N THR A 6 -56.14 -5.51 37.52
CA THR A 6 -56.15 -5.05 36.14
C THR A 6 -54.77 -4.46 35.82
N PHE A 7 -54.04 -5.03 34.87
CA PHE A 7 -52.87 -4.40 34.28
C PHE A 7 -53.28 -3.73 32.96
N PRO A 8 -53.03 -2.42 32.79
CA PRO A 8 -53.45 -1.67 31.62
C PRO A 8 -52.56 -1.95 30.41
N ASP A 9 -53.16 -1.77 29.23
CA ASP A 9 -52.57 -1.75 27.89
C ASP A 9 -51.09 -1.31 27.85
N LEU A 10 -50.21 -2.28 27.61
CA LEU A 10 -48.76 -2.09 27.44
C LEU A 10 -48.30 -2.51 26.04
N PHE A 11 -49.18 -2.39 25.05
CA PHE A 11 -48.87 -2.59 23.63
C PHE A 11 -49.23 -1.33 22.85
N ASP A 12 -48.68 -0.20 23.29
CA ASP A 12 -48.55 0.97 22.42
C ASP A 12 -47.63 0.59 21.25
N THR A 13 -48.23 0.47 20.08
CA THR A 13 -47.58 0.00 18.86
C THR A 13 -46.75 1.14 18.29
N ALA A 14 -45.53 1.31 18.79
CA ALA A 14 -44.48 2.02 18.07
C ALA A 14 -43.86 1.05 17.06
N PRO A 15 -44.10 1.19 15.73
CA PRO A 15 -43.28 0.46 14.77
C PRO A 15 -41.85 1.00 14.89
N LEU A 16 -40.98 0.07 15.26
CA LEU A 16 -39.55 0.19 15.46
C LEU A 16 -38.92 1.24 14.56
N ALA A 17 -38.14 2.13 15.19
CA ALA A 17 -37.10 2.88 14.50
C ALA A 17 -36.38 1.93 13.55
N VAL A 18 -36.52 2.18 12.25
CA VAL A 18 -35.79 1.51 11.19
C VAL A 18 -34.32 1.64 11.57
N GLN A 19 -33.78 0.56 12.11
CA GLN A 19 -32.36 0.42 12.38
C GLN A 19 -31.72 0.70 11.03
N ALA A 20 -31.07 1.86 10.91
CA ALA A 20 -30.26 2.19 9.76
C ALA A 20 -29.23 1.07 9.66
N GLU A 21 -29.46 0.14 8.74
CA GLU A 21 -28.51 -0.90 8.39
C GLU A 21 -27.21 -0.18 8.01
N LEU A 22 -26.28 -0.17 8.95
CA LEU A 22 -24.91 0.23 8.70
C LEU A 22 -24.44 -0.66 7.54
N PRO A 23 -24.09 -0.09 6.36
CA PRO A 23 -23.62 -0.91 5.25
C PRO A 23 -22.36 -1.62 5.72
N LEU A 24 -22.47 -2.91 6.00
CA LEU A 24 -21.30 -3.75 6.22
C LEU A 24 -20.44 -3.60 4.96
N PRO A 25 -19.17 -3.19 5.07
CA PRO A 25 -18.33 -3.03 3.91
C PRO A 25 -18.22 -4.38 3.22
N THR A 26 -18.86 -4.52 2.06
CA THR A 26 -18.77 -5.74 1.27
C THR A 26 -17.30 -5.90 0.89
N PRO A 27 -16.65 -7.02 1.27
CA PRO A 27 -15.24 -7.22 0.96
C PRO A 27 -15.12 -7.31 -0.56
N VAL A 28 -14.52 -6.27 -1.15
CA VAL A 28 -14.23 -6.26 -2.57
C VAL A 28 -13.16 -7.32 -2.83
N PRO A 29 -13.37 -8.24 -3.78
CA PRO A 29 -12.39 -9.28 -4.08
C PRO A 29 -11.07 -8.66 -4.53
N ALA A 30 -9.95 -9.30 -4.18
CA ALA A 30 -8.64 -8.87 -4.61
C ALA A 30 -8.51 -8.94 -6.14
N THR A 31 -7.85 -7.94 -6.72
CA THR A 31 -7.59 -7.94 -8.17
C THR A 31 -6.55 -9.00 -8.52
N GLN A 32 -6.66 -9.65 -9.68
CA GLN A 32 -5.71 -10.67 -10.14
C GLN A 32 -4.24 -10.22 -10.01
N LYS A 33 -3.94 -8.98 -10.41
CA LYS A 33 -2.59 -8.38 -10.26
C LYS A 33 -2.06 -8.40 -8.83
N GLN A 34 -2.92 -8.20 -7.83
CA GLN A 34 -2.53 -8.24 -6.42
C GLN A 34 -2.28 -9.67 -5.94
N ILE A 35 -3.05 -10.64 -6.45
CA ILE A 35 -2.88 -12.06 -6.15
C ILE A 35 -1.54 -12.54 -6.73
N ASP A 36 -1.27 -12.27 -8.00
CA ASP A 36 -0.01 -12.65 -8.65
C ASP A 36 1.20 -12.01 -7.94
N TYR A 37 1.07 -10.73 -7.56
CA TYR A 37 2.11 -10.05 -6.80
C TYR A 37 2.32 -10.67 -5.42
N ALA A 38 1.24 -10.98 -4.69
CA ALA A 38 1.30 -11.60 -3.37
C ALA A 38 1.92 -13.01 -3.44
N LEU A 39 1.63 -13.79 -4.48
CA LEU A 39 2.26 -15.09 -4.73
C LEU A 39 3.76 -14.94 -4.98
N SER A 40 4.16 -14.01 -5.85
CA SER A 40 5.59 -13.74 -6.11
C SER A 40 6.34 -13.27 -4.85
N LEU A 41 5.64 -12.56 -3.96
CA LEU A 41 6.20 -12.09 -2.69
C LEU A 41 6.31 -13.24 -1.67
N ALA A 42 5.30 -14.11 -1.62
CA ALA A 42 5.31 -15.32 -0.78
C ALA A 42 6.48 -16.25 -1.13
N GLU A 43 6.74 -16.45 -2.43
CA GLU A 43 7.89 -17.23 -2.90
C GLU A 43 9.23 -16.60 -2.51
N LYS A 44 9.39 -15.29 -2.69
CA LYS A 44 10.62 -14.56 -2.36
C LYS A 44 10.90 -14.53 -0.86
N THR A 45 9.87 -14.34 -0.05
CA THR A 45 9.99 -14.21 1.41
C THR A 45 9.87 -15.57 2.14
N LYS A 46 9.61 -16.67 1.40
CA LYS A 46 9.33 -18.03 1.94
C LYS A 46 8.18 -18.05 2.96
N SER A 47 7.25 -17.11 2.87
CA SER A 47 6.12 -16.94 3.78
C SER A 47 4.85 -17.52 3.16
N LYS A 48 4.11 -18.35 3.90
CA LYS A 48 2.85 -18.96 3.40
C LYS A 48 1.74 -17.91 3.32
N LEU A 49 1.06 -17.86 2.18
CA LEU A 49 -0.11 -16.98 2.00
C LEU A 49 -1.30 -17.52 2.82
N PRO A 50 -1.93 -16.70 3.69
CA PRO A 50 -3.07 -17.15 4.50
C PRO A 50 -4.28 -17.55 3.64
N VAL A 51 -4.94 -18.65 4.01
CA VAL A 51 -6.12 -19.15 3.28
C VAL A 51 -7.27 -18.12 3.37
N GLY A 52 -7.86 -17.77 2.24
CA GLY A 52 -8.98 -16.81 2.16
C GLY A 52 -8.60 -15.33 2.08
N ILE A 53 -7.31 -14.98 2.12
CA ILE A 53 -6.86 -13.57 2.03
C ILE A 53 -7.20 -12.90 0.69
N ILE A 54 -7.39 -13.70 -0.36
CA ILE A 54 -7.78 -13.23 -1.71
C ILE A 54 -9.20 -12.68 -1.78
N GLN A 55 -10.06 -13.00 -0.80
CA GLN A 55 -11.45 -12.54 -0.77
C GLN A 55 -11.58 -11.07 -0.36
N ASP A 56 -10.55 -10.53 0.31
CA ASP A 56 -10.56 -9.16 0.82
C ASP A 56 -9.32 -8.41 0.33
N ARG A 57 -9.54 -7.47 -0.59
CA ARG A 57 -8.51 -6.60 -1.15
C ARG A 57 -7.74 -5.83 -0.07
N ALA A 58 -8.40 -5.36 0.99
CA ALA A 58 -7.76 -4.57 2.04
C ALA A 58 -6.83 -5.44 2.89
N ARG A 59 -7.27 -6.66 3.23
CA ARG A 59 -6.43 -7.64 3.93
C ARG A 59 -5.24 -8.06 3.10
N LEU A 60 -5.44 -8.33 1.81
CA LEU A 60 -4.34 -8.66 0.90
C LEU A 60 -3.33 -7.51 0.79
N SER A 61 -3.79 -6.27 0.62
CA SER A 61 -2.89 -5.11 0.56
C SER A 61 -2.08 -4.96 1.85
N LYS A 62 -2.71 -5.03 3.02
CA LYS A 62 -2.01 -4.95 4.31
C LYS A 62 -0.97 -6.06 4.48
N TRP A 63 -1.30 -7.28 4.07
CA TRP A 63 -0.35 -8.40 4.10
C TRP A 63 0.84 -8.16 3.17
N ILE A 64 0.57 -7.70 1.95
CA ILE A 64 1.63 -7.32 0.99
C ILE A 64 2.51 -6.23 1.63
N ASP A 65 1.93 -5.18 2.19
CA ASP A 65 2.69 -4.07 2.79
C ASP A 65 3.58 -4.53 3.97
N ALA A 66 3.11 -5.50 4.77
CA ALA A 66 3.89 -6.09 5.86
C ALA A 66 5.01 -7.03 5.37
N HIS A 67 4.84 -7.66 4.20
CA HIS A 67 5.79 -8.64 3.64
C HIS A 67 6.68 -8.05 2.54
N LYS A 68 6.46 -6.79 2.15
CA LYS A 68 7.35 -6.07 1.25
C LYS A 68 8.72 -6.00 1.92
N PRO A 69 9.82 -6.28 1.18
CA PRO A 69 11.15 -6.11 1.74
C PRO A 69 11.29 -4.67 2.22
N ALA A 70 11.82 -4.51 3.43
CA ALA A 70 12.09 -3.19 3.99
C ALA A 70 12.88 -2.36 2.95
N PRO A 71 12.57 -1.06 2.80
CA PRO A 71 13.37 -0.20 1.95
C PRO A 71 14.82 -0.29 2.44
N SER A 72 15.67 -0.88 1.63
CA SER A 72 17.10 -0.97 1.94
C SER A 72 17.67 0.44 1.91
N ALA A 73 18.59 0.77 2.81
CA ALA A 73 19.30 2.05 2.80
C ALA A 73 19.98 2.34 1.44
N PHE A 74 20.25 1.29 0.65
CA PHE A 74 20.78 1.39 -0.70
C PHE A 74 19.77 1.87 -1.77
N ASN A 75 18.46 1.89 -1.47
CA ASN A 75 17.45 2.39 -2.41
C ASN A 75 17.52 3.91 -2.60
N ASP A 76 18.03 4.62 -1.59
CA ASP A 76 18.18 6.08 -1.64
C ASP A 76 19.39 6.47 -2.50
N TYR A 77 20.36 5.57 -2.70
CA TYR A 77 21.51 5.80 -3.55
C TYR A 77 21.14 5.71 -5.04
N PRO A 78 21.76 6.53 -5.90
CA PRO A 78 21.59 6.39 -7.33
C PRO A 78 22.07 5.02 -7.83
N SER A 79 21.36 4.48 -8.81
CA SER A 79 21.77 3.24 -9.48
C SER A 79 23.09 3.44 -10.22
N SER A 80 23.93 2.39 -10.30
CA SER A 80 25.16 2.39 -11.10
C SER A 80 24.93 2.90 -12.54
N LYS A 81 23.78 2.57 -13.14
CA LYS A 81 23.41 3.09 -14.48
C LYS A 81 23.20 4.61 -14.50
N GLN A 82 22.61 5.17 -13.45
CA GLN A 82 22.44 6.63 -13.32
C GLN A 82 23.79 7.31 -13.12
N VAL A 83 24.65 6.75 -12.27
CA VAL A 83 26.02 7.26 -12.06
C VAL A 83 26.80 7.28 -13.38
N GLY A 84 26.84 6.17 -14.11
CA GLY A 84 27.55 6.11 -15.39
C GLY A 84 26.98 7.06 -16.45
N PHE A 85 25.66 7.28 -16.46
CA PHE A 85 25.06 8.28 -17.34
C PHE A 85 25.45 9.71 -16.93
N ALA A 86 25.44 10.00 -15.64
CA ALA A 86 25.86 11.29 -15.11
C ALA A 86 27.33 11.59 -15.40
N GLU A 87 28.21 10.61 -15.21
CA GLU A 87 29.64 10.70 -15.55
C GLU A 87 29.88 10.96 -17.04
N ARG A 88 29.11 10.30 -17.91
CA ARG A 88 29.17 10.54 -19.36
C ARG A 88 28.80 11.98 -19.70
N ILE A 89 27.74 12.51 -19.09
CA ILE A 89 27.31 13.90 -19.25
C ILE A 89 28.39 14.86 -18.73
N ALA A 90 28.92 14.59 -17.54
CA ALA A 90 29.97 15.37 -16.89
C ALA A 90 31.22 15.46 -17.80
N ARG A 91 31.66 14.34 -18.35
CA ARG A 91 32.78 14.26 -19.30
C ARG A 91 32.52 15.07 -20.58
N LEU A 92 31.31 14.97 -21.15
CA LEU A 92 30.95 15.69 -22.38
C LEU A 92 30.89 17.21 -22.15
N LYS A 93 30.33 17.65 -21.01
CA LYS A 93 30.22 19.06 -20.65
C LYS A 93 31.47 19.62 -19.97
N ARG A 94 32.51 18.81 -19.75
CA ARG A 94 33.71 19.14 -18.97
C ARG A 94 33.37 19.71 -17.58
N THR A 95 32.34 19.13 -16.96
CA THR A 95 31.90 19.44 -15.59
C THR A 95 32.10 18.21 -14.71
N GLN A 96 31.89 18.35 -13.40
CA GLN A 96 31.89 17.23 -12.46
C GLN A 96 30.49 17.02 -11.87
N VAL A 97 30.17 15.78 -11.54
CA VAL A 97 28.93 15.46 -10.82
C VAL A 97 29.11 15.87 -9.35
N PRO A 98 28.21 16.67 -8.77
CA PRO A 98 28.30 17.04 -7.36
C PRO A 98 28.25 15.81 -6.44
N PRO A 99 29.02 15.79 -5.32
CA PRO A 99 29.07 14.66 -4.40
C PRO A 99 27.70 14.37 -3.74
N GLU A 100 26.86 15.39 -3.57
CA GLU A 100 25.50 15.23 -3.01
C GLU A 100 24.59 14.39 -3.90
N CYS A 101 24.81 14.37 -5.22
CA CYS A 101 24.05 13.53 -6.13
C CYS A 101 24.30 12.04 -5.89
N PHE A 102 25.44 11.65 -5.32
CA PHE A 102 25.76 10.25 -5.03
C PHE A 102 25.07 9.73 -3.77
N LYS A 103 24.50 10.60 -2.94
CA LYS A 103 23.77 10.24 -1.72
C LYS A 103 22.28 10.05 -1.96
N ASP A 104 21.73 10.70 -2.99
CA ASP A 104 20.29 10.73 -3.28
C ASP A 104 20.02 10.52 -4.78
N ARG A 105 19.26 9.46 -5.08
CA ARG A 105 18.84 9.09 -6.43
C ARG A 105 18.04 10.19 -7.14
N GLY A 106 17.17 10.88 -6.42
CA GLY A 106 16.36 12.00 -6.90
C GLY A 106 17.21 13.21 -7.26
N LEU A 107 18.21 13.56 -6.42
CA LEU A 107 19.19 14.59 -6.76
C LEU A 107 19.98 14.23 -8.02
N MET A 108 20.42 12.97 -8.14
CA MET A 108 21.09 12.49 -9.35
C MET A 108 20.21 12.62 -10.59
N SER A 109 18.93 12.23 -10.51
CA SER A 109 18.00 12.35 -11.64
C SER A 109 17.82 13.80 -12.08
N ARG A 110 17.58 14.71 -11.13
CA ARG A 110 17.42 16.15 -11.43
C ARG A 110 18.67 16.75 -12.07
N TRP A 111 19.85 16.36 -11.59
CA TRP A 111 21.12 16.81 -12.19
C TRP A 111 21.28 16.28 -13.61
N ILE A 112 20.98 14.99 -13.83
CA ILE A 112 21.01 14.37 -15.16
C ILE A 112 20.06 15.10 -16.13
N ASP A 113 18.81 15.31 -15.72
CA ASP A 113 17.78 15.91 -16.57
C ASP A 113 18.14 17.36 -16.95
N GLY A 114 18.73 18.12 -16.03
CA GLY A 114 19.22 19.48 -16.29
C GLY A 114 20.49 19.55 -17.16
N ASN A 115 21.27 18.47 -17.24
CA ASN A 115 22.53 18.42 -17.99
C ASN A 115 22.49 17.53 -19.23
N LYS A 116 21.33 16.95 -19.55
CA LYS A 116 21.18 16.04 -20.68
C LYS A 116 21.60 16.74 -21.99
N PRO A 117 22.51 16.15 -22.78
CA PRO A 117 22.89 16.72 -24.06
C PRO A 117 21.66 16.77 -24.97
N ARG A 118 21.37 17.95 -25.51
CA ARG A 118 20.36 18.16 -26.55
C ARG A 118 20.91 17.78 -27.91
#